data_AF-A0A957UZ04-F1
#
_entry.id   AF-A0A957UZ04-F1
#
_cell.length_a   1.000
_cell.length_b   1.000
_cell.length_c   1.000
_cell.angle_alpha   90.00
_cell.angle_beta   90.00
_cell.angle_gamma   90.00
#
_symmetry.space_group_name_H-M   'P 1'
#
loop_
_entity.id
_entity.type
_entity.pdbx_description
1 polymer ?
#
loop_
_entity_poly.entity_id
_entity_poly.type
_entity_poly.pdbx_seq_one_letter_code
_entity_poly.pdbx_strand_id
1 'polypeptide(L)'
;MTHDIACIIDEIRHLLMTLDTDGGLLTPSVYETAQVLRFCPDTSHPAGVAAWLLRQQEADGGWGDPATPLYRAVPTAAALLALVERAPQNVRTRQAVAAGIEAFATMAAHWQAPLPDDLPIAAELVLPQMLDAAQRSGLPLPTTHFEPLRQLGRRRRRLLACMRPAAATAPLHSWEAWGRRPARALLDGSGGVGHCPAATAWWLHLAQTRPHLRDRQAGARAYLAAATSGSWPAQPGILPSAWPVQRFEMVFVLHTLLVAGILHDPRLADVAAPLVGRLAGMVTPQGVGFSEHFAPDGDDTAAAVAVLA
;
A
#
# COMPACT_ATOMS: atom_id res chain seq x y z
N MET A 1 -21.52 30.37 11.88
CA MET A 1 -21.45 30.34 10.41
C MET A 1 -20.19 31.03 9.87
N THR A 2 -19.98 32.35 10.04
CA THR A 2 -18.75 33.01 9.53
C THR A 2 -17.48 32.56 10.23
N HIS A 3 -17.55 32.28 11.53
CA HIS A 3 -16.45 31.71 12.32
C HIS A 3 -16.06 30.30 11.84
N ASP A 4 -17.05 29.48 11.49
CA ASP A 4 -16.84 28.10 11.02
C ASP A 4 -16.18 28.08 9.64
N ILE A 5 -16.57 29.01 8.74
CA ILE A 5 -15.95 29.14 7.42
C ILE A 5 -14.50 29.60 7.53
N ALA A 6 -14.17 30.53 8.43
CA ALA A 6 -12.79 30.95 8.64
C ALA A 6 -11.93 29.80 9.16
N CYS A 7 -12.44 29.02 10.13
CA CYS A 7 -11.78 27.84 10.66
C CYS A 7 -11.48 26.80 9.56
N ILE A 8 -12.47 26.48 8.72
CA ILE A 8 -12.29 25.55 7.60
C ILE A 8 -11.24 26.05 6.60
N ILE A 9 -11.24 27.35 6.29
CA ILE A 9 -10.24 27.92 5.39
C ILE A 9 -8.83 27.81 6.00
N ASP A 10 -8.67 28.09 7.29
CA ASP A 10 -7.37 27.97 7.96
C ASP A 10 -6.89 26.50 8.02
N GLU A 11 -7.79 25.55 8.22
CA GLU A 11 -7.48 24.12 8.13
C GLU A 11 -7.03 23.71 6.72
N ILE A 12 -7.74 24.14 5.67
CA ILE A 12 -7.35 23.90 4.28
C ILE A 12 -5.98 24.52 4.01
N ARG A 13 -5.74 25.76 4.46
CA ARG A 13 -4.43 26.43 4.31
C ARG A 13 -3.32 25.61 4.95
N HIS A 14 -3.55 25.09 6.16
CA HIS A 14 -2.57 24.27 6.86
C HIS A 14 -2.27 22.98 6.09
N LEU A 15 -3.30 22.29 5.59
CA LEU A 15 -3.13 21.08 4.76
C LEU A 15 -2.39 21.37 3.45
N LEU A 16 -2.68 22.49 2.78
CA LEU A 16 -1.98 22.88 1.56
C LEU A 16 -0.48 23.15 1.81
N MET A 17 -0.13 23.70 2.98
CA MET A 17 1.26 23.94 3.35
C MET A 17 2.04 22.65 3.61
N THR A 18 1.38 21.52 3.88
CA THR A 18 2.03 20.22 4.10
C THR A 18 2.16 19.38 2.83
N LEU A 19 1.53 19.76 1.72
CA LEU A 19 1.64 19.01 0.46
C LEU A 19 3.07 19.03 -0.07
N ASP A 20 3.44 17.96 -0.79
CA ASP A 20 4.77 17.75 -1.39
C ASP A 20 5.89 17.60 -0.33
N THR A 21 5.52 17.20 0.89
CA THR A 21 6.46 16.86 1.97
C THR A 21 6.38 15.37 2.32
N ASP A 22 7.47 14.82 2.87
CA ASP A 22 7.55 13.45 3.42
C ASP A 22 7.08 12.30 2.51
N GLY A 23 7.05 12.55 1.20
CA GLY A 23 6.62 11.58 0.18
C GLY A 23 5.11 11.38 0.10
N GLY A 24 4.29 12.26 0.70
CA GLY A 24 2.83 12.21 0.67
C GLY A 24 2.22 11.27 1.72
N LEU A 25 0.99 11.58 2.16
CA LEU A 25 0.30 10.86 3.21
C LEU A 25 -0.80 9.93 2.67
N LEU A 26 -0.82 8.71 3.20
CA LEU A 26 -1.91 7.76 3.04
C LEU A 26 -2.29 7.16 4.39
N THR A 27 -3.44 6.50 4.40
CA THR A 27 -3.86 5.71 5.56
C THR A 27 -2.94 4.50 5.75
N PRO A 28 -2.70 4.08 7.00
CA PRO A 28 -1.96 2.86 7.31
C PRO A 28 -2.56 1.62 6.63
N SER A 29 -1.72 0.79 6.03
CA SER A 29 -2.10 -0.49 5.43
C SER A 29 -1.75 -1.65 6.34
N VAL A 30 -2.76 -2.41 6.76
CA VAL A 30 -2.57 -3.66 7.51
C VAL A 30 -1.75 -4.66 6.70
N TYR A 31 -2.04 -4.77 5.40
CA TYR A 31 -1.37 -5.71 4.51
C TYR A 31 0.14 -5.43 4.41
N GLU A 32 0.50 -4.19 4.09
CA GLU A 32 1.89 -3.78 3.89
C GLU A 32 2.68 -3.94 5.21
N THR A 33 2.12 -3.42 6.29
CA THR A 33 2.69 -3.50 7.63
C THR A 33 2.94 -4.95 8.07
N ALA A 34 1.97 -5.84 7.84
CA ALA A 34 2.10 -7.25 8.17
C ALA A 34 3.16 -7.95 7.32
N GLN A 35 3.22 -7.68 6.02
CA GLN A 35 4.22 -8.27 5.12
C GLN A 35 5.65 -7.81 5.46
N VAL A 36 5.83 -6.53 5.80
CA VAL A 36 7.14 -6.03 6.25
C VAL A 36 7.56 -6.68 7.56
N LEU A 37 6.67 -6.81 8.54
CA LEU A 37 6.95 -7.54 9.79
C LEU A 37 7.40 -8.99 9.51
N ARG A 38 6.76 -9.66 8.54
CA ARG A 38 7.09 -11.05 8.18
C ARG A 38 8.45 -11.18 7.51
N PHE A 39 8.71 -10.36 6.50
CA PHE A 39 9.88 -10.52 5.61
C PHE A 39 11.12 -9.78 6.10
N CYS A 40 10.96 -8.66 6.77
CA CYS A 40 12.02 -7.80 7.28
C CYS A 40 11.75 -7.35 8.73
N PRO A 41 11.67 -8.27 9.70
CA PRO A 41 11.39 -7.91 11.09
C PRO A 41 12.40 -6.88 11.63
N ASP A 42 13.68 -6.98 11.25
CA ASP A 42 14.76 -6.09 11.73
C ASP A 42 14.61 -4.62 11.29
N THR A 43 13.79 -4.33 10.26
CA THR A 43 13.52 -2.94 9.82
C THR A 43 12.31 -2.33 10.51
N SER A 44 11.65 -3.09 11.39
CA SER A 44 10.44 -2.68 12.11
C SER A 44 10.69 -2.76 13.61
N HIS A 45 9.89 -2.05 14.41
CA HIS A 45 9.80 -2.27 15.85
C HIS A 45 8.81 -3.43 16.10
N PRO A 46 9.22 -4.72 16.10
CA PRO A 46 8.32 -5.82 15.76
C PRO A 46 7.21 -6.00 16.80
N ALA A 47 7.53 -5.79 18.08
CA ALA A 47 6.56 -5.82 19.16
C ALA A 47 5.51 -4.71 19.04
N GLY A 48 5.92 -3.51 18.64
CA GLY A 48 5.02 -2.38 18.42
C GLY A 48 4.11 -2.61 17.21
N VAL A 49 4.65 -3.15 16.12
CA VAL A 49 3.89 -3.51 14.93
C VAL A 49 2.88 -4.63 15.24
N ALA A 50 3.30 -5.69 15.93
CA ALA A 50 2.39 -6.75 16.36
C ALA A 50 1.27 -6.21 17.28
N ALA A 51 1.62 -5.33 18.22
CA ALA A 51 0.63 -4.67 19.07
C ALA A 51 -0.32 -3.77 18.28
N TRP A 52 0.16 -3.10 17.22
CA TRP A 52 -0.68 -2.32 16.32
C TRP A 52 -1.63 -3.23 15.53
N LEU A 53 -1.15 -4.32 14.93
CA LEU A 53 -2.00 -5.30 14.25
C LEU A 53 -3.10 -5.83 15.17
N LEU A 54 -2.79 -6.16 16.43
CA LEU A 54 -3.78 -6.59 17.44
C LEU A 54 -4.77 -5.49 17.86
N ARG A 55 -4.52 -4.21 17.55
CA ARG A 55 -5.48 -3.11 17.76
C ARG A 55 -6.33 -2.83 16.52
N GLN A 56 -5.86 -3.21 15.34
CA GLN A 56 -6.58 -3.07 14.07
C GLN A 56 -7.58 -4.21 13.81
N GLN A 57 -7.66 -5.20 14.71
CA GLN A 57 -8.63 -6.26 14.57
C GLN A 57 -10.02 -5.73 14.89
N GLU A 58 -10.96 -5.98 13.99
CA GLU A 58 -12.36 -5.60 14.13
C GLU A 58 -13.10 -6.54 15.09
N ALA A 59 -14.31 -6.13 15.50
CA ALA A 59 -15.13 -6.88 16.46
C ALA A 59 -15.49 -8.30 15.99
N ASP A 60 -15.56 -8.53 14.67
CA ASP A 60 -15.82 -9.84 14.07
C ASP A 60 -14.57 -10.71 13.93
N GLY A 61 -13.39 -10.22 14.33
CA GLY A 61 -12.11 -10.91 14.25
C GLY A 61 -11.33 -10.65 12.96
N GLY A 62 -11.90 -9.99 11.96
CA GLY A 62 -11.21 -9.66 10.70
C GLY A 62 -10.32 -8.41 10.79
N TRP A 63 -9.60 -8.13 9.72
CA TRP A 63 -8.85 -6.87 9.54
C TRP A 63 -9.32 -6.13 8.29
N GLY A 64 -9.28 -4.79 8.37
CA GLY A 64 -9.81 -3.90 7.33
C GLY A 64 -11.30 -3.59 7.54
N ASP A 65 -11.80 -2.62 6.78
CA ASP A 65 -13.13 -2.04 6.96
C ASP A 65 -14.27 -3.04 6.69
N PRO A 66 -15.10 -3.37 7.71
CA PRO A 66 -16.27 -4.23 7.56
C PRO A 66 -17.27 -3.80 6.46
N ALA A 67 -17.30 -2.51 6.10
CA ALA A 67 -18.14 -2.00 5.01
C ALA A 67 -17.66 -2.42 3.61
N THR A 68 -16.42 -2.90 3.48
CA THR A 68 -15.82 -3.35 2.21
C THR A 68 -15.37 -4.83 2.30
N PRO A 69 -16.30 -5.79 2.48
CA PRO A 69 -15.97 -7.17 2.86
C PRO A 69 -15.02 -7.88 1.89
N LEU A 70 -15.09 -7.57 0.59
CA LEU A 70 -14.20 -8.12 -0.43
C LEU A 70 -12.72 -7.73 -0.20
N TYR A 71 -12.46 -6.54 0.33
CA TYR A 71 -11.12 -6.01 0.57
C TYR A 71 -10.47 -6.52 1.86
N ARG A 72 -11.21 -7.27 2.69
CA ARG A 72 -10.73 -7.71 4.02
C ARG A 72 -9.98 -9.03 4.02
N ALA A 73 -10.16 -9.87 3.00
CA ALA A 73 -9.52 -11.20 2.97
C ALA A 73 -7.99 -11.10 2.95
N VAL A 74 -7.44 -10.21 2.11
CA VAL A 74 -5.99 -9.99 1.99
C VAL A 74 -5.37 -9.47 3.30
N PRO A 75 -5.81 -8.35 3.91
CA PRO A 75 -5.25 -7.88 5.17
C PRO A 75 -5.47 -8.85 6.32
N THR A 76 -6.59 -9.57 6.37
CA THR A 76 -6.84 -10.61 7.40
C THR A 76 -5.84 -11.74 7.30
N ALA A 77 -5.63 -12.31 6.11
CA ALA A 77 -4.63 -13.37 5.92
C ALA A 77 -3.21 -12.88 6.23
N ALA A 78 -2.87 -11.64 5.83
CA ALA A 78 -1.58 -11.03 6.11
C ALA A 78 -1.31 -10.89 7.62
N ALA A 79 -2.29 -10.33 8.35
CA ALA A 79 -2.20 -10.12 9.79
C ALA A 79 -2.07 -11.45 10.54
N LEU A 80 -2.90 -12.46 10.20
CA LEU A 80 -2.81 -13.80 10.79
C LEU A 80 -1.42 -14.42 10.62
N LEU A 81 -0.87 -14.36 9.41
CA LEU A 81 0.48 -14.86 9.13
C LEU A 81 1.54 -14.11 9.94
N ALA A 82 1.47 -12.78 9.99
CA ALA A 82 2.42 -11.97 10.73
C ALA A 82 2.36 -12.24 12.25
N LEU A 83 1.16 -12.37 12.80
CA LEU A 83 0.97 -12.66 14.22
C LEU A 83 1.47 -14.06 14.60
N VAL A 84 1.22 -15.08 13.77
CA VAL A 84 1.72 -16.44 14.01
C VAL A 84 3.24 -16.52 13.87
N GLU A 85 3.81 -15.88 12.85
CA GLU A 85 5.24 -16.00 12.54
C GLU A 85 6.13 -15.12 13.44
N ARG A 86 5.63 -13.97 13.90
CA ARG A 86 6.47 -12.91 14.51
C ARG A 86 5.99 -12.36 15.84
N ALA A 87 4.70 -12.44 16.18
CA ALA A 87 4.22 -11.86 17.42
C ALA A 87 4.53 -12.76 18.64
N PRO A 88 4.64 -12.20 19.85
CA PRO A 88 4.68 -12.98 21.08
C PRO A 88 3.42 -13.83 21.23
N GLN A 89 3.59 -15.14 21.49
CA GLN A 89 2.50 -16.11 21.60
C GLN A 89 1.84 -16.08 22.99
N ASN A 90 1.27 -14.93 23.36
CA ASN A 90 0.49 -14.74 24.59
C ASN A 90 -1.00 -15.04 24.34
N VAL A 91 -1.81 -14.96 25.41
CA VAL A 91 -3.26 -15.25 25.34
C VAL A 91 -3.98 -14.34 24.34
N ARG A 92 -3.66 -13.05 24.32
CA ARG A 92 -4.28 -12.08 23.39
C ARG A 92 -3.98 -12.42 21.93
N THR A 93 -2.74 -12.75 21.59
CA THR A 93 -2.36 -13.16 20.23
C THR A 93 -3.10 -14.43 19.81
N ARG A 94 -3.18 -15.44 20.69
CA ARG A 94 -3.90 -16.68 20.38
C ARG A 94 -5.40 -16.46 20.16
N GLN A 95 -6.03 -15.62 20.98
CA GLN A 95 -7.44 -15.26 20.82
C GLN A 95 -7.70 -14.50 19.52
N ALA A 96 -6.84 -13.52 19.20
CA ALA A 96 -6.93 -12.77 17.96
C ALA A 96 -6.78 -13.68 16.73
N VAL A 97 -5.82 -14.61 16.75
CA VAL A 97 -5.63 -15.58 15.67
C VAL A 97 -6.85 -16.50 15.51
N ALA A 98 -7.40 -17.01 16.61
CA ALA A 98 -8.59 -17.86 16.56
C ALA A 98 -9.80 -17.12 15.97
N ALA A 99 -10.10 -15.92 16.45
CA ALA A 99 -11.19 -15.09 15.93
C ALA A 99 -10.98 -14.73 14.45
N GLY A 100 -9.73 -14.44 14.04
CA GLY A 100 -9.44 -14.12 12.64
C GLY A 100 -9.57 -15.30 11.69
N ILE A 101 -9.32 -16.53 12.15
CA ILE A 101 -9.58 -17.75 11.36
C ILE A 101 -11.09 -17.89 11.11
N GLU A 102 -11.91 -17.70 12.15
CA GLU A 102 -13.38 -17.74 12.04
C GLU A 102 -13.91 -16.64 11.11
N ALA A 103 -13.42 -15.41 11.26
CA ALA A 103 -13.76 -14.28 10.40
C ALA A 103 -13.39 -14.56 8.93
N PHE A 104 -12.18 -15.07 8.68
CA PHE A 104 -11.71 -15.37 7.34
C PHE A 104 -12.56 -16.46 6.66
N ALA A 105 -13.07 -17.43 7.44
CA ALA A 105 -13.95 -18.46 6.89
C ALA A 105 -15.26 -17.86 6.35
N THR A 106 -15.81 -16.86 7.02
CA THR A 106 -16.97 -16.10 6.53
C THR A 106 -16.63 -15.33 5.24
N MET A 107 -15.46 -14.68 5.21
CA MET A 107 -15.01 -13.91 4.03
C MET A 107 -14.77 -14.78 2.80
N ALA A 108 -14.32 -16.03 2.99
CA ALA A 108 -13.97 -16.94 1.90
C ALA A 108 -15.16 -17.21 0.96
N ALA A 109 -16.40 -17.12 1.45
CA ALA A 109 -17.59 -17.31 0.63
C ALA A 109 -17.69 -16.32 -0.54
N HIS A 110 -17.15 -15.10 -0.42
CA HIS A 110 -17.18 -14.07 -1.46
C HIS A 110 -16.26 -14.36 -2.66
N TRP A 111 -15.39 -15.38 -2.57
CA TRP A 111 -14.38 -15.67 -3.60
C TRP A 111 -14.73 -16.87 -4.48
N GLN A 112 -15.93 -17.44 -4.29
CA GLN A 112 -16.49 -18.45 -5.17
C GLN A 112 -16.83 -17.87 -6.55
N ALA A 113 -17.02 -18.73 -7.55
CA ALA A 113 -17.43 -18.28 -8.87
C ALA A 113 -18.92 -17.88 -8.89
N PRO A 114 -19.31 -16.85 -9.67
CA PRO A 114 -18.44 -15.96 -10.43
C PRO A 114 -17.66 -14.99 -9.52
N LEU A 115 -16.41 -14.68 -9.90
CA LEU A 115 -15.62 -13.69 -9.18
C LEU A 115 -16.25 -12.30 -9.34
N PRO A 116 -16.23 -11.44 -8.31
CA PRO A 116 -16.65 -10.05 -8.44
C PRO A 116 -15.83 -9.29 -9.49
N ASP A 117 -16.42 -8.29 -10.13
CA ASP A 117 -15.72 -7.45 -11.12
C ASP A 117 -14.76 -6.45 -10.46
N ASP A 118 -15.01 -6.08 -9.21
CA ASP A 118 -14.28 -5.11 -8.40
C ASP A 118 -13.21 -5.77 -7.51
N LEU A 119 -12.40 -6.65 -8.10
CA LEU A 119 -11.35 -7.34 -7.35
C LEU A 119 -10.33 -6.35 -6.75
N PRO A 120 -9.96 -6.50 -5.47
CA PRO A 120 -8.86 -5.76 -4.87
C PRO A 120 -7.57 -5.95 -5.67
N ILE A 121 -6.73 -4.91 -5.67
CA ILE A 121 -5.49 -4.87 -6.46
C ILE A 121 -4.66 -6.13 -6.23
N ALA A 122 -4.42 -6.86 -7.32
CA ALA A 122 -3.61 -8.07 -7.36
C ALA A 122 -4.06 -9.21 -6.42
N ALA A 123 -5.31 -9.21 -5.93
CA ALA A 123 -5.81 -10.25 -5.04
C ALA A 123 -5.62 -11.66 -5.60
N GLU A 124 -5.71 -11.84 -6.92
CA GLU A 124 -5.49 -13.10 -7.60
C GLU A 124 -4.05 -13.62 -7.53
N LEU A 125 -3.09 -12.74 -7.28
CA LEU A 125 -1.70 -13.08 -7.08
C LEU A 125 -1.41 -13.27 -5.59
N VAL A 126 -1.83 -12.29 -4.79
CA VAL A 126 -1.49 -12.15 -3.36
C VAL A 126 -2.17 -13.24 -2.52
N LEU A 127 -3.50 -13.35 -2.61
CA LEU A 127 -4.27 -14.17 -1.67
C LEU A 127 -3.95 -15.66 -1.81
N PRO A 128 -3.83 -16.25 -3.02
CA PRO A 128 -3.36 -17.63 -3.17
C PRO A 128 -2.00 -17.90 -2.52
N GLN A 129 -1.05 -16.97 -2.64
CA GLN A 129 0.27 -17.14 -2.03
C GLN A 129 0.21 -17.08 -0.50
N MET A 130 -0.65 -16.23 0.05
CA MET A 130 -0.89 -16.16 1.50
C MET A 130 -1.54 -17.44 2.01
N LEU A 131 -2.52 -18.00 1.31
CA LEU A 131 -3.12 -19.28 1.66
C LEU A 131 -2.08 -20.42 1.66
N ASP A 132 -1.21 -20.45 0.66
CA ASP A 132 -0.12 -21.45 0.60
C ASP A 132 0.88 -21.24 1.76
N ALA A 133 1.13 -19.99 2.18
CA ALA A 133 1.96 -19.69 3.35
C ALA A 133 1.26 -20.09 4.66
N ALA A 134 -0.04 -19.83 4.77
CA ALA A 134 -0.84 -20.17 5.95
C ALA A 134 -0.83 -21.67 6.19
N GLN A 135 -1.02 -22.46 5.13
CA GLN A 135 -0.90 -23.92 5.19
C GLN A 135 0.48 -24.37 5.67
N ARG A 136 1.58 -23.76 5.19
CA ARG A 136 2.94 -24.08 5.66
C ARG A 136 3.17 -23.71 7.12
N SER A 137 2.51 -22.66 7.60
CA SER A 137 2.58 -22.19 9.00
C SER A 137 1.56 -22.88 9.91
N GLY A 138 0.82 -23.89 9.42
CA GLY A 138 -0.17 -24.65 10.21
C GLY A 138 -1.46 -23.88 10.51
N LEU A 139 -1.74 -22.79 9.81
CA LEU A 139 -2.98 -22.03 9.94
C LEU A 139 -4.10 -22.69 9.11
N PRO A 140 -5.24 -23.08 9.73
CA PRO A 140 -6.32 -23.78 9.07
C PRO A 140 -7.26 -22.83 8.30
N LEU A 141 -6.73 -22.07 7.34
CA LEU A 141 -7.56 -21.21 6.50
C LEU A 141 -8.24 -22.02 5.38
N PRO A 142 -9.54 -21.80 5.10
CA PRO A 142 -10.23 -22.45 3.98
C PRO A 142 -9.59 -22.04 2.65
N THR A 143 -9.37 -23.03 1.78
CA THR A 143 -8.73 -22.83 0.47
C THR A 143 -9.65 -23.17 -0.71
N THR A 144 -10.72 -23.92 -0.47
CA THR A 144 -11.63 -24.47 -1.49
C THR A 144 -12.33 -23.38 -2.31
N HIS A 145 -12.74 -22.30 -1.66
CA HIS A 145 -13.47 -21.21 -2.31
C HIS A 145 -12.60 -20.39 -3.29
N PHE A 146 -11.27 -20.52 -3.25
CA PHE A 146 -10.35 -19.66 -3.98
C PHE A 146 -9.84 -20.24 -5.30
N GLU A 147 -10.34 -21.39 -5.77
CA GLU A 147 -9.87 -21.97 -7.04
C GLU A 147 -10.10 -21.06 -8.26
N PRO A 148 -11.24 -20.37 -8.44
CA PRO A 148 -11.41 -19.40 -9.52
C PRO A 148 -10.35 -18.29 -9.47
N LEU A 149 -10.07 -17.78 -8.28
CA LEU A 149 -9.05 -16.76 -8.04
C LEU A 149 -7.64 -17.29 -8.36
N ARG A 150 -7.33 -18.53 -7.99
CA ARG A 150 -6.06 -19.21 -8.33
C ARG A 150 -5.87 -19.35 -9.84
N GLN A 151 -6.93 -19.67 -10.58
CA GLN A 151 -6.88 -19.77 -12.04
C GLN A 151 -6.57 -18.41 -12.68
N LEU A 152 -7.24 -17.35 -12.23
CA LEU A 152 -6.96 -15.98 -12.67
C LEU A 152 -5.50 -15.59 -12.38
N GLY A 153 -5.00 -15.89 -11.18
CA GLY A 153 -3.61 -15.66 -10.79
C GLY A 153 -2.59 -16.43 -11.61
N ARG A 154 -2.89 -17.69 -11.98
CA ARG A 154 -2.05 -18.48 -12.90
C ARG A 154 -1.97 -17.81 -14.28
N ARG A 155 -3.10 -17.30 -14.81
CA ARG A 155 -3.13 -16.55 -16.07
C ARG A 155 -2.32 -15.26 -15.98
N ARG A 156 -2.50 -14.46 -14.93
CA ARG A 156 -1.76 -13.19 -14.75
C ARG A 156 -0.26 -13.41 -14.60
N ARG A 157 0.19 -14.45 -13.88
CA ARG A 157 1.63 -14.81 -13.81
C ARG A 157 2.23 -15.17 -15.16
N ARG A 158 1.49 -15.84 -16.05
CA ARG A 158 1.96 -16.14 -17.41
C ARG A 158 2.17 -14.85 -18.21
N LEU A 159 1.23 -13.90 -18.12
CA LEU A 159 1.36 -12.59 -18.78
C LEU A 159 2.56 -11.80 -18.25
N LEU A 160 2.74 -11.74 -16.93
CA LEU A 160 3.87 -11.07 -16.29
C LEU A 160 5.22 -11.66 -16.73
N ALA A 161 5.31 -12.99 -16.86
CA ALA A 161 6.51 -13.66 -17.34
C ALA A 161 6.86 -13.29 -18.79
N CYS A 162 5.86 -13.08 -19.64
CA CYS A 162 6.04 -12.62 -21.02
C CYS A 162 6.44 -11.14 -21.08
N MET A 163 5.81 -10.29 -20.27
CA MET A 163 5.98 -8.84 -20.31
C MET A 163 7.33 -8.37 -19.78
N ARG A 164 7.88 -9.05 -18.76
CA ARG A 164 9.12 -8.65 -18.06
C ARG A 164 9.09 -7.17 -17.61
N PRO A 165 8.23 -6.82 -16.64
CA PRO A 165 8.03 -5.44 -16.23
C PRO A 165 9.33 -4.77 -15.78
N ALA A 166 9.50 -3.49 -16.14
CA ALA A 166 10.60 -2.66 -15.68
C ALA A 166 10.35 -2.10 -14.27
N ALA A 167 11.39 -1.57 -13.62
CA ALA A 167 11.24 -0.72 -12.43
C ALA A 167 10.23 0.41 -12.69
N ALA A 168 9.66 0.96 -11.61
CA ALA A 168 8.73 2.10 -11.69
C ALA A 168 7.43 1.84 -12.47
N THR A 169 6.97 0.58 -12.57
CA THR A 169 5.73 0.24 -13.28
C THR A 169 4.74 -0.49 -12.38
N ALA A 170 3.44 -0.29 -12.64
CA ALA A 170 2.33 -0.88 -11.86
C ALA A 170 2.46 -2.38 -11.56
N PRO A 171 2.94 -3.24 -12.47
CA PRO A 171 3.12 -4.67 -12.18
C PRO A 171 4.09 -5.00 -11.04
N LEU A 172 5.06 -4.12 -10.74
CA LEU A 172 5.98 -4.32 -9.62
C LEU A 172 5.38 -3.97 -8.27
N HIS A 173 4.25 -3.27 -8.22
CA HIS A 173 3.59 -2.89 -6.97
C HIS A 173 3.13 -4.11 -6.14
N SER A 174 2.97 -5.29 -6.76
CA SER A 174 2.65 -6.53 -6.04
C SER A 174 3.70 -7.62 -6.32
N TRP A 175 4.98 -7.20 -6.45
CA TRP A 175 6.07 -8.11 -6.80
C TRP A 175 6.30 -9.22 -5.77
N GLU A 176 5.96 -9.02 -4.49
CA GLU A 176 5.95 -10.04 -3.45
C GLU A 176 5.08 -11.25 -3.77
N ALA A 177 4.05 -11.06 -4.61
CA ALA A 177 3.07 -12.09 -4.95
C ALA A 177 3.48 -13.00 -6.13
N TRP A 178 4.56 -12.65 -6.85
CA TRP A 178 4.97 -13.40 -8.06
C TRP A 178 6.48 -13.40 -8.32
N GLY A 179 7.21 -12.42 -7.80
CA GLY A 179 8.64 -12.28 -7.88
C GLY A 179 9.40 -13.35 -7.10
N ARG A 180 10.45 -13.90 -7.69
CA ARG A 180 11.26 -14.98 -7.08
C ARG A 180 12.76 -14.71 -7.01
N ARG A 181 13.24 -13.71 -7.77
CA ARG A 181 14.67 -13.42 -7.90
C ARG A 181 14.86 -11.93 -7.79
N PRO A 182 15.49 -11.43 -6.71
CA PRO A 182 15.78 -10.02 -6.57
C PRO A 182 16.85 -9.64 -7.59
N ALA A 183 16.70 -8.47 -8.19
CA ALA A 183 17.67 -7.90 -9.11
C ALA A 183 17.76 -6.40 -8.87
N ARG A 184 18.91 -5.80 -9.18
CA ARG A 184 19.13 -4.35 -9.05
C ARG A 184 18.15 -3.55 -9.91
N ALA A 185 17.78 -4.09 -11.08
CA ALA A 185 16.87 -3.46 -12.04
C ALA A 185 15.39 -3.44 -11.62
N LEU A 186 15.04 -4.00 -10.45
CA LEU A 186 13.69 -3.93 -9.90
C LEU A 186 13.50 -2.72 -8.98
N LEU A 187 14.60 -2.12 -8.52
CA LEU A 187 14.56 -0.94 -7.66
C LEU A 187 14.42 0.30 -8.53
N ASP A 188 13.47 1.16 -8.19
CA ASP A 188 13.26 2.45 -8.84
C ASP A 188 14.03 3.58 -8.12
N GLY A 189 13.82 4.82 -8.57
CA GLY A 189 14.51 6.00 -8.02
C GLY A 189 14.25 6.25 -6.53
N SER A 190 13.13 5.74 -5.97
CA SER A 190 12.84 5.84 -4.54
C SER A 190 13.69 4.91 -3.68
N GLY A 191 14.36 3.93 -4.30
CA GLY A 191 15.06 2.85 -3.62
C GLY A 191 14.16 1.67 -3.22
N GLY A 192 12.85 1.74 -3.45
CA GLY A 192 11.88 0.66 -3.27
C GLY A 192 11.63 -0.14 -4.55
N VAL A 193 10.72 -1.12 -4.44
CA VAL A 193 10.19 -1.90 -5.56
C VAL A 193 8.74 -1.50 -5.80
N GLY A 194 8.48 -0.79 -6.90
CA GLY A 194 7.12 -0.50 -7.36
C GLY A 194 6.32 0.33 -6.35
N HIS A 195 7.01 1.14 -5.56
CA HIS A 195 6.44 1.99 -4.51
C HIS A 195 5.58 1.21 -3.50
N CYS A 196 5.88 -0.08 -3.33
CA CYS A 196 5.18 -0.98 -2.41
C CYS A 196 6.13 -1.44 -1.29
N PRO A 197 5.80 -1.18 -0.01
CA PRO A 197 6.58 -1.67 1.11
C PRO A 197 6.72 -3.21 1.17
N ALA A 198 5.67 -3.98 0.90
CA ALA A 198 5.66 -5.44 0.91
C ALA A 198 6.54 -6.01 -0.19
N ALA A 199 6.45 -5.48 -1.41
CA ALA A 199 7.34 -5.81 -2.52
C ALA A 199 8.80 -5.54 -2.17
N THR A 200 9.07 -4.40 -1.54
CA THR A 200 10.43 -4.01 -1.10
C THR A 200 10.94 -4.92 0.02
N ALA A 201 10.12 -5.25 1.00
CA ALA A 201 10.47 -6.17 2.08
C ALA A 201 10.72 -7.59 1.56
N TRP A 202 9.95 -8.04 0.57
CA TRP A 202 10.19 -9.31 -0.10
C TRP A 202 11.50 -9.31 -0.89
N TRP A 203 11.80 -8.22 -1.60
CA TRP A 203 13.08 -8.06 -2.30
C TRP A 203 14.26 -8.14 -1.33
N LEU A 204 14.17 -7.43 -0.20
CA LEU A 204 15.19 -7.48 0.86
C LEU A 204 15.35 -8.89 1.43
N HIS A 205 14.25 -9.56 1.76
CA HIS A 205 14.25 -10.93 2.27
C HIS A 205 15.00 -11.89 1.33
N LEU A 206 14.72 -11.81 0.02
CA LEU A 206 15.44 -12.63 -0.95
C LEU A 206 16.89 -12.18 -1.17
N ALA A 207 17.20 -10.88 -1.02
CA ALA A 207 18.52 -10.33 -1.27
C ALA A 207 19.53 -10.64 -0.15
N GLN A 208 19.09 -10.99 1.06
CA GLN A 208 19.95 -11.29 2.22
C GLN A 208 21.04 -12.31 1.91
N THR A 209 20.73 -13.32 1.10
CA THR A 209 21.67 -14.40 0.71
C THR A 209 22.52 -14.08 -0.51
N ARG A 210 22.51 -12.83 -1.02
CA ARG A 210 23.16 -12.42 -2.27
C ARG A 210 24.18 -11.30 -2.06
N PRO A 211 25.47 -11.62 -1.94
CA PRO A 211 26.53 -10.64 -1.66
C PRO A 211 26.62 -9.47 -2.65
N HIS A 212 26.36 -9.71 -3.94
CA HIS A 212 26.41 -8.67 -4.98
C HIS A 212 25.27 -7.63 -4.90
N LEU A 213 24.29 -7.84 -4.02
CA LEU A 213 23.19 -6.91 -3.78
C LEU A 213 23.34 -6.12 -2.47
N ARG A 214 24.40 -6.33 -1.68
CA ARG A 214 24.56 -5.68 -0.36
C ARG A 214 24.41 -4.15 -0.42
N ASP A 215 25.06 -3.51 -1.38
CA ASP A 215 25.02 -2.05 -1.54
C ASP A 215 23.60 -1.52 -1.80
N ARG A 216 22.73 -2.34 -2.39
CA ARG A 216 21.34 -1.97 -2.66
C ARG A 216 20.40 -2.24 -1.49
N GLN A 217 20.78 -3.15 -0.58
CA GLN A 217 19.97 -3.43 0.61
C GLN A 217 19.89 -2.21 1.54
N ALA A 218 20.95 -1.41 1.65
CA ALA A 218 20.92 -0.18 2.45
C ALA A 218 19.85 0.81 1.95
N GLY A 219 19.78 1.02 0.63
CA GLY A 219 18.76 1.88 0.00
C GLY A 219 17.34 1.37 0.21
N ALA A 220 17.10 0.07 0.00
CA ALA A 220 15.77 -0.51 0.22
C ALA A 220 15.34 -0.48 1.71
N ARG A 221 16.28 -0.57 2.65
CA ARG A 221 15.99 -0.37 4.09
C ARG A 221 15.68 1.09 4.39
N ALA A 222 16.41 2.02 3.79
CA ALA A 222 16.14 3.45 3.93
C ALA A 222 14.76 3.81 3.37
N TYR A 223 14.36 3.22 2.24
CA TYR A 223 13.00 3.33 1.69
C TYR A 223 11.94 2.89 2.72
N LEU A 224 12.08 1.71 3.34
CA LEU A 224 11.08 1.23 4.32
C LEU A 224 11.03 2.12 5.58
N ALA A 225 12.17 2.64 6.01
CA ALA A 225 12.22 3.58 7.13
C ALA A 225 11.52 4.91 6.77
N ALA A 226 11.76 5.43 5.57
CA ALA A 226 11.13 6.67 5.09
C ALA A 226 9.63 6.49 4.86
N ALA A 227 9.20 5.37 4.27
CA ALA A 227 7.78 5.08 4.03
C ALA A 227 6.90 5.09 5.29
N THR A 228 7.49 4.98 6.48
CA THR A 228 6.76 5.16 7.74
C THR A 228 6.17 6.57 7.88
N SER A 229 6.86 7.61 7.38
CA SER A 229 6.36 9.00 7.44
C SER A 229 5.14 9.21 6.55
N GLY A 230 4.97 8.40 5.51
CA GLY A 230 3.82 8.44 4.60
C GLY A 230 2.54 7.82 5.16
N SER A 231 2.52 7.42 6.44
CA SER A 231 1.33 6.91 7.11
C SER A 231 0.83 7.91 8.16
N TRP A 232 -0.48 8.11 8.26
CA TRP A 232 -1.08 8.97 9.30
C TRP A 232 -1.84 8.18 10.38
N PRO A 233 -1.53 8.37 11.68
CA PRO A 233 -0.37 9.07 12.22
C PRO A 233 0.93 8.27 11.99
N ALA A 234 2.04 8.98 11.79
CA ALA A 234 3.34 8.34 11.54
C ALA A 234 3.78 7.54 12.78
N GLN A 235 3.96 6.22 12.61
CA GLN A 235 4.38 5.33 13.67
C GLN A 235 5.45 4.34 13.17
N PRO A 236 6.62 4.21 13.84
CA PRO A 236 7.70 3.30 13.44
C PRO A 236 7.23 1.90 12.98
N GLY A 237 7.47 1.59 11.70
CA GLY A 237 7.15 0.29 11.11
C GLY A 237 5.69 0.09 10.68
N ILE A 238 4.84 1.11 10.83
CA ILE A 238 3.49 1.17 10.25
C ILE A 238 3.60 1.86 8.90
N LEU A 239 3.03 1.24 7.87
CA LEU A 239 3.34 1.58 6.48
C LEU A 239 2.05 1.81 5.68
N PRO A 240 2.03 2.77 4.75
CA PRO A 240 0.92 2.98 3.82
C PRO A 240 0.89 1.89 2.75
N SER A 241 -0.18 1.84 1.95
CA SER A 241 -0.31 0.95 0.79
C SER A 241 0.71 1.23 -0.31
N ALA A 242 1.09 2.50 -0.49
CA ALA A 242 2.08 2.94 -1.45
C ALA A 242 2.90 4.10 -0.89
N TRP A 243 4.17 4.19 -1.27
CA TRP A 243 5.02 5.34 -0.96
C TRP A 243 6.21 5.41 -1.93
N PRO A 244 6.70 6.59 -2.34
CA PRO A 244 6.08 7.90 -2.14
C PRO A 244 4.91 8.14 -3.12
N VAL A 245 3.97 9.00 -2.75
CA VAL A 245 2.75 9.35 -3.51
C VAL A 245 2.49 10.87 -3.51
N GLN A 246 3.54 11.66 -3.32
CA GLN A 246 3.45 13.11 -3.15
C GLN A 246 2.82 13.84 -4.34
N ARG A 247 3.01 13.33 -5.57
CA ARG A 247 2.40 13.95 -6.75
C ARG A 247 0.91 13.63 -6.83
N PHE A 248 0.54 12.39 -6.53
CA PHE A 248 -0.88 11.99 -6.43
C PHE A 248 -1.60 12.82 -5.37
N GLU A 249 -1.04 12.93 -4.17
CA GLU A 249 -1.61 13.73 -3.08
C GLU A 249 -1.83 15.18 -3.52
N MET A 250 -0.79 15.81 -4.09
CA MET A 250 -0.91 17.19 -4.56
C MET A 250 -1.94 17.35 -5.68
N VAL A 251 -1.92 16.47 -6.69
CA VAL A 251 -2.85 16.49 -7.82
C VAL A 251 -4.29 16.39 -7.33
N PHE A 252 -4.59 15.39 -6.49
CA PHE A 252 -5.96 15.13 -6.06
C PHE A 252 -6.46 16.14 -5.02
N VAL A 253 -5.60 16.72 -4.20
CA VAL A 253 -6.01 17.83 -3.32
C VAL A 253 -6.35 19.07 -4.14
N LEU A 254 -5.51 19.47 -5.09
CA LEU A 254 -5.80 20.62 -5.96
C LEU A 254 -7.04 20.38 -6.84
N HIS A 255 -7.19 19.17 -7.38
CA HIS A 255 -8.37 18.79 -8.15
C HIS A 255 -9.64 18.79 -7.29
N THR A 256 -9.56 18.38 -6.03
CA THR A 256 -10.71 18.46 -5.10
C THR A 256 -11.11 19.91 -4.85
N LEU A 257 -10.14 20.82 -4.65
CA LEU A 257 -10.42 22.25 -4.53
C LEU A 257 -11.02 22.85 -5.80
N LEU A 258 -10.59 22.38 -6.98
CA LEU A 258 -11.15 22.76 -8.28
C LEU A 258 -12.62 22.35 -8.37
N VAL A 259 -12.92 21.08 -8.12
CA VAL A 259 -14.30 20.54 -8.17
C VAL A 259 -15.20 21.23 -7.16
N ALA A 260 -14.67 21.59 -5.99
CA ALA A 260 -15.40 22.35 -4.98
C ALA A 260 -15.56 23.85 -5.34
N GLY A 261 -14.95 24.33 -6.42
CA GLY A 261 -15.03 25.72 -6.86
C GLY A 261 -14.24 26.71 -6.00
N ILE A 262 -13.29 26.24 -5.19
CA ILE A 262 -12.53 27.06 -4.23
C ILE A 262 -11.03 27.12 -4.51
N LEU A 263 -10.52 26.44 -5.53
CA LEU A 263 -9.10 26.49 -5.91
C LEU A 263 -8.58 27.92 -6.12
N HIS A 264 -9.43 28.78 -6.69
CA HIS A 264 -9.11 30.19 -6.97
C HIS A 264 -9.69 31.16 -5.94
N ASP A 265 -10.10 30.68 -4.76
CA ASP A 265 -10.54 31.56 -3.68
C ASP A 265 -9.38 32.49 -3.25
N PRO A 266 -9.59 33.82 -3.20
CA PRO A 266 -8.54 34.77 -2.82
C PRO A 266 -7.90 34.49 -1.46
N ARG A 267 -8.62 33.84 -0.54
CA ARG A 267 -8.13 33.47 0.80
C ARG A 267 -7.16 32.29 0.77
N LEU A 268 -7.06 31.56 -0.35
CA LEU A 268 -6.13 30.45 -0.54
C LEU A 268 -5.03 30.78 -1.55
N ALA A 269 -5.11 31.91 -2.25
CA ALA A 269 -4.27 32.22 -3.40
C ALA A 269 -2.76 32.15 -3.13
N ASP A 270 -2.32 32.62 -1.96
CA ASP A 270 -0.91 32.63 -1.54
C ASP A 270 -0.34 31.22 -1.30
N VAL A 271 -1.18 30.23 -0.96
CA VAL A 271 -0.75 28.83 -0.75
C VAL A 271 -1.05 27.94 -1.95
N ALA A 272 -2.18 28.15 -2.63
CA ALA A 272 -2.61 27.34 -3.76
C ALA A 272 -1.87 27.67 -5.06
N ALA A 273 -1.61 28.96 -5.36
CA ALA A 273 -0.96 29.33 -6.61
C ALA A 273 0.47 28.76 -6.74
N PRO A 274 1.32 28.75 -5.70
CA PRO A 274 2.62 28.08 -5.75
C PRO A 274 2.51 26.56 -6.01
N LEU A 275 1.49 25.89 -5.46
CA LEU A 275 1.24 24.46 -5.68
C LEU A 275 0.81 24.19 -7.13
N VAL A 276 -0.09 25.02 -7.69
CA VAL A 276 -0.48 24.94 -9.11
C VAL A 276 0.73 25.18 -10.01
N GLY A 277 1.58 26.15 -9.69
CA GLY A 277 2.84 26.39 -10.41
C GLY A 277 3.80 25.19 -10.34
N ARG A 278 3.91 24.53 -9.17
CA ARG A 278 4.68 23.29 -9.03
C ARG A 278 4.10 22.16 -9.87
N LEU A 279 2.78 21.97 -9.82
CA LEU A 279 2.09 20.97 -10.63
C LEU A 279 2.36 21.16 -12.13
N ALA A 280 2.29 22.39 -12.62
CA ALA A 280 2.63 22.72 -14.01
C ALA A 280 4.05 22.28 -14.38
N GLY A 281 5.01 22.41 -13.46
CA GLY A 281 6.38 21.94 -13.63
C GLY A 281 6.57 20.42 -13.57
N MET A 282 5.59 19.68 -13.04
CA MET A 282 5.63 18.20 -12.96
C MET A 282 5.04 17.51 -14.19
N VAL A 283 4.15 18.18 -14.93
CA VAL A 283 3.52 17.64 -16.14
C VAL A 283 4.52 17.54 -17.28
N THR A 284 4.64 16.35 -17.85
CA THR A 284 5.47 16.08 -19.03
C THR A 284 4.61 15.70 -20.22
N PRO A 285 5.15 15.68 -21.46
CA PRO A 285 4.44 15.14 -22.61
C PRO A 285 4.02 13.66 -22.46
N GLN A 286 4.65 12.93 -21.53
CA GLN A 286 4.31 11.54 -21.19
C GLN A 286 3.25 11.43 -20.09
N GLY A 287 2.84 12.55 -19.49
CA GLY A 287 1.90 12.63 -18.37
C GLY A 287 2.56 12.86 -17.02
N VAL A 288 1.80 12.57 -15.96
CA VAL A 288 2.20 12.60 -14.56
C VAL A 288 1.91 11.22 -13.96
N GLY A 289 2.83 10.73 -13.13
CA GLY A 289 2.56 9.60 -12.25
C GLY A 289 2.52 10.07 -10.80
N PHE A 290 2.00 9.24 -9.91
CA PHE A 290 1.83 9.57 -8.49
C PHE A 290 3.12 9.96 -7.73
N SER A 291 4.29 9.72 -8.33
CA SER A 291 5.60 10.09 -7.81
C SER A 291 6.58 10.44 -8.95
N GLU A 292 7.67 11.13 -8.63
CA GLU A 292 8.75 11.43 -9.59
C GLU A 292 9.48 10.19 -10.14
N HIS A 293 9.35 9.06 -9.47
CA HIS A 293 10.03 7.82 -9.79
C HIS A 293 9.09 6.73 -10.26
N PHE A 294 7.85 7.08 -10.61
CA PHE A 294 6.86 6.13 -11.11
C PHE A 294 6.38 6.51 -12.52
N ALA A 295 6.02 5.50 -13.31
CA ALA A 295 5.47 5.72 -14.64
C ALA A 295 4.17 6.54 -14.57
N PRO A 296 3.94 7.45 -15.54
CA PRO A 296 2.67 8.15 -15.64
C PRO A 296 1.46 7.24 -15.77
N ASP A 297 0.34 7.68 -15.20
CA ASP A 297 -0.96 7.03 -15.34
C ASP A 297 -2.05 8.03 -15.77
N GLY A 298 -3.16 7.48 -16.24
CA GLY A 298 -4.24 8.26 -16.83
C GLY A 298 -4.98 9.13 -15.82
N ASP A 299 -5.12 8.68 -14.58
CA ASP A 299 -5.93 9.35 -13.57
C ASP A 299 -5.20 10.58 -13.04
N ASP A 300 -3.94 10.41 -12.63
CA ASP A 300 -3.07 11.52 -12.20
C ASP A 300 -2.88 12.53 -13.33
N THR A 301 -2.67 12.06 -14.56
CA THR A 301 -2.51 12.94 -15.72
C THR A 301 -3.78 13.74 -16.01
N ALA A 302 -4.95 13.10 -16.00
CA ALA A 302 -6.21 13.78 -16.29
C ALA A 302 -6.57 14.80 -15.21
N ALA A 303 -6.42 14.45 -13.93
CA ALA A 303 -6.66 15.36 -12.83
C ALA A 303 -5.69 16.55 -12.85
N ALA A 304 -4.40 16.32 -13.15
CA ALA A 304 -3.43 17.38 -13.31
C ALA A 304 -3.79 18.34 -14.45
N VAL A 305 -4.19 17.81 -15.61
CA VAL A 305 -4.63 18.63 -16.76
C VAL A 305 -5.88 19.43 -16.40
N ALA A 306 -6.84 18.85 -15.67
CA ALA A 306 -8.04 19.56 -15.25
C ALA A 306 -7.73 20.75 -14.32
N VAL A 307 -6.76 20.61 -13.41
CA VAL A 307 -6.31 21.69 -12.51
C VAL A 307 -5.61 22.83 -13.28
N LEU A 308 -4.96 22.52 -14.40
CA LEU A 308 -4.17 23.48 -15.17
C LEU A 308 -4.91 24.12 -16.35
N ALA A 309 -6.11 23.63 -16.68
CA ALA A 309 -6.94 24.11 -17.79
C ALA A 309 -7.72 25.37 -17.41
#